data_AF-A0A3D3EAK1-F1
#
_entry.id   AF-A0A3D3EAK1-F1
#
_cell.length_a   1.000
_cell.length_b   1.000
_cell.length_c   1.000
_cell.angle_alpha   90.00
_cell.angle_beta   90.00
_cell.angle_gamma   90.00
#
_symmetry.space_group_name_H-M   'P 1'
#
loop_
_entity.id
_entity.type
_entity.pdbx_description
1 polymer ?
#
loop_
_entity_poly.entity_id
_entity_poly.type
_entity_poly.pdbx_seq_one_letter_code
_entity_poly.pdbx_strand_id
1 'polypeptide(L)'
;MSDVAEWWQTSIINMEPGRISIRGEEIEELIGNLSFAEMIWLMICGTKPDSGQARLLEAALVASVDHGPQAPSIAAARMAVTCGLGLNGAMGTAVHMLDDVHGGAGEQLVDWLHHLVDSGVEDNLDTEISAYQAKVNSFIPGFGHRFHKPVDP
;
A
#
# COMPACT_ATOMS: atom_id res chain seq x y z
N MET A 1 31.59 23.44 8.19
CA MET A 1 30.16 23.16 8.05
C MET A 1 30.06 21.68 7.75
N SER A 2 29.31 20.90 8.53
CA SER A 2 29.02 19.50 8.17
C SER A 2 28.27 19.49 6.85
N ASP A 3 28.62 18.59 5.95
CA ASP A 3 27.87 18.41 4.71
C ASP A 3 26.43 17.96 5.05
N VAL A 4 25.41 18.48 4.36
CA VAL A 4 24.01 18.05 4.55
C VAL A 4 23.86 16.56 4.28
N ALA A 5 24.72 16.00 3.42
CA ALA A 5 24.82 14.57 3.14
C ALA A 5 25.26 13.71 4.35
N GLU A 6 25.84 14.31 5.40
CA GLU A 6 26.13 13.60 6.67
C GLU A 6 24.85 13.33 7.47
N TRP A 7 23.76 14.06 7.22
CA TRP A 7 22.51 13.99 7.98
C TRP A 7 21.36 13.34 7.22
N TRP A 8 21.37 13.44 5.88
CA TRP A 8 20.31 12.94 5.02
C TRP A 8 20.91 12.06 3.93
N GLN A 9 20.65 10.75 4.01
CA GLN A 9 21.05 9.77 3.02
C GLN A 9 19.81 9.09 2.45
N THR A 10 19.83 8.84 1.14
CA THR A 10 18.77 8.10 0.45
C THR A 10 19.33 7.29 -0.70
N SER A 11 18.73 6.13 -0.95
CA SER A 11 18.98 5.31 -2.13
C SER A 11 17.88 5.46 -3.20
N ILE A 12 16.97 6.41 -3.02
CA ILE A 12 15.78 6.58 -3.88
C ILE A 12 16.07 7.52 -5.05
N ILE A 13 16.59 8.71 -4.76
CA ILE A 13 16.75 9.78 -5.73
C ILE A 13 18.11 10.46 -5.57
N ASN A 14 18.73 10.78 -6.70
CA ASN A 14 19.89 11.64 -6.77
C ASN A 14 19.58 12.84 -7.68
N MET A 15 19.92 14.05 -7.24
CA MET A 15 19.66 15.29 -7.98
C MET A 15 20.90 16.17 -7.97
N GLU A 16 21.31 16.59 -9.16
CA GLU A 16 22.39 17.56 -9.36
C GLU A 16 22.04 18.49 -10.54
N PRO A 17 22.72 19.64 -10.71
CA PRO A 17 22.39 20.56 -11.80
C PRO A 17 22.39 19.86 -13.17
N GLY A 18 21.21 19.80 -13.79
CA GLY A 18 21.03 19.18 -15.11
C GLY A 18 20.77 17.67 -15.10
N ARG A 19 20.63 17.03 -13.93
CA ARG A 19 20.42 15.58 -13.83
C ARG A 19 19.52 15.19 -12.66
N ILE A 20 18.58 14.29 -12.92
CA ILE A 20 17.74 13.66 -11.89
C ILE A 20 17.75 12.16 -12.18
N SER A 21 18.20 11.38 -11.21
CA SER A 21 18.17 9.93 -11.28
C SER A 21 17.31 9.35 -10.16
N ILE A 22 16.45 8.41 -10.51
CA ILE A 22 15.64 7.64 -9.56
C ILE A 22 16.12 6.19 -9.62
N ARG A 23 16.53 5.64 -8.47
CA ARG A 23 17.05 4.28 -8.34
C ARG A 23 18.17 3.93 -9.34
N GLY A 24 18.98 4.93 -9.72
CA GLY A 24 20.09 4.77 -10.65
C GLY A 24 19.72 4.88 -12.14
N GLU A 25 18.46 5.18 -12.45
CA GLU A 25 18.00 5.45 -13.82
C GLU A 25 17.71 6.94 -14.01
N GLU A 26 18.11 7.50 -15.16
CA GLU A 26 17.88 8.92 -15.46
C GLU A 26 16.39 9.17 -15.73
N ILE A 27 15.85 10.29 -15.23
CA ILE A 27 14.41 10.56 -15.28
C ILE A 27 13.86 10.62 -16.71
N GLU A 28 14.65 11.12 -17.67
CA GLU A 28 14.30 11.16 -19.09
C GLU A 28 14.13 9.77 -19.71
N GLU A 29 14.82 8.75 -19.17
CA GLU A 29 14.67 7.36 -19.61
C GLU A 29 13.43 6.70 -18.99
N LEU A 30 12.89 7.25 -17.91
CA LEU A 30 11.68 6.75 -17.26
C LEU A 30 10.41 7.37 -17.88
N ILE A 31 10.45 8.66 -18.19
CA ILE A 31 9.31 9.40 -18.75
C ILE A 31 8.91 8.82 -20.11
N GLY A 32 7.67 8.34 -20.20
CA GLY A 32 7.12 7.76 -21.43
C GLY A 32 7.48 6.28 -21.65
N ASN A 33 8.40 5.72 -20.84
CA ASN A 33 8.79 4.31 -20.92
C ASN A 33 8.25 3.46 -19.76
N LEU A 34 7.91 4.08 -18.62
CA LEU A 34 7.20 3.42 -17.53
C LEU A 34 5.76 3.93 -17.44
N SER A 35 4.83 3.01 -17.17
CA SER A 35 3.52 3.35 -16.65
C SER A 35 3.62 3.89 -15.22
N PHE A 36 2.55 4.54 -14.76
CA PHE A 36 2.51 5.06 -13.40
C PHE A 36 2.63 3.95 -12.33
N ALA A 37 2.03 2.78 -12.56
CA ALA A 37 2.13 1.63 -11.66
C ALA A 37 3.56 1.08 -11.59
N GLU A 38 4.24 0.95 -12.73
CA GLU A 38 5.64 0.51 -12.77
C GLU A 38 6.58 1.52 -12.10
N MET A 39 6.28 2.81 -12.22
CA MET A 39 7.02 3.87 -11.52
C MET A 39 6.85 3.78 -10.00
N ILE A 40 5.62 3.53 -9.51
CA ILE A 40 5.36 3.28 -8.08
C ILE A 40 6.16 2.06 -7.60
N TRP A 41 6.13 0.97 -8.37
CA TRP A 41 6.91 -0.23 -8.06
C TRP A 41 8.41 0.07 -7.96
N LEU A 42 8.98 0.79 -8.93
CA LEU A 42 10.38 1.19 -8.91
C LEU A 42 10.74 1.99 -7.65
N MET A 43 9.89 2.94 -7.27
CA MET A 43 10.10 3.78 -6.08
C MET A 43 10.13 2.94 -4.79
N ILE A 44 9.19 2.01 -4.64
CA ILE A 44 9.01 1.18 -3.44
C ILE A 44 10.03 0.04 -3.39
N CYS A 45 10.13 -0.75 -4.46
CA CYS A 45 10.92 -1.98 -4.51
C CYS A 45 12.36 -1.78 -4.99
N GLY A 46 12.70 -0.61 -5.56
CA GLY A 46 14.04 -0.30 -6.03
C GLY A 46 14.47 -1.02 -7.31
N THR A 47 13.58 -1.80 -7.92
CA THR A 47 13.79 -2.57 -9.16
C THR A 47 12.59 -2.37 -10.08
N LYS A 48 12.73 -2.65 -11.38
CA LYS A 48 11.58 -2.68 -12.29
C LYS A 48 10.76 -3.96 -12.09
N PRO A 49 9.42 -3.89 -12.15
CA PRO A 49 8.61 -5.09 -12.07
C PRO A 49 8.77 -5.94 -13.33
N ASP A 50 8.59 -7.25 -13.21
CA ASP A 50 8.26 -8.08 -14.36
C ASP A 50 6.82 -7.83 -14.84
N SER A 51 6.46 -8.37 -16.02
CA SER A 51 5.13 -8.12 -16.60
C SER A 51 3.97 -8.61 -15.73
N GLY A 52 4.17 -9.68 -14.94
CA GLY A 52 3.15 -10.21 -14.03
C GLY A 52 2.98 -9.32 -12.80
N GLN A 53 4.10 -8.90 -12.21
CA GLN A 53 4.15 -7.95 -11.09
C GLN A 53 3.48 -6.62 -11.45
N ALA A 54 3.79 -6.06 -12.62
CA ALA A 54 3.21 -4.80 -13.10
C ALA A 54 1.68 -4.92 -13.24
N ARG A 55 1.20 -5.98 -13.91
CA ARG A 55 -0.25 -6.23 -14.09
C ARG A 55 -0.97 -6.43 -12.76
N LEU A 56 -0.34 -7.14 -11.82
CA LEU A 56 -0.93 -7.40 -10.51
C LEU A 56 -1.05 -6.10 -9.69
N LEU A 57 0.01 -5.28 -9.66
CA LEU A 57 -0.03 -3.99 -8.98
C LEU A 57 -1.08 -3.07 -9.60
N GLU A 58 -1.16 -3.00 -10.93
CA GLU A 58 -2.18 -2.21 -11.62
C GLU A 58 -3.60 -2.67 -11.25
N ALA A 59 -3.86 -3.98 -11.26
CA ALA A 59 -5.16 -4.52 -10.86
C ALA A 59 -5.50 -4.18 -9.40
N ALA A 60 -4.53 -4.29 -8.49
CA ALA A 60 -4.71 -3.94 -7.08
C ALA A 60 -5.02 -2.44 -6.89
N LEU A 61 -4.31 -1.56 -7.61
CA LEU A 61 -4.55 -0.11 -7.59
C LEU A 61 -5.94 0.24 -8.13
N VAL A 62 -6.36 -0.42 -9.21
CA VAL A 62 -7.71 -0.23 -9.80
C VAL A 62 -8.79 -0.69 -8.83
N ALA A 63 -8.64 -1.87 -8.21
CA ALA A 63 -9.61 -2.39 -7.25
C ALA A 63 -9.75 -1.49 -6.01
N SER A 64 -8.70 -0.77 -5.63
CA SER A 64 -8.64 0.06 -4.41
C SER A 64 -9.00 1.54 -4.63
N VAL A 65 -9.38 1.93 -5.85
CA VAL A 65 -9.44 3.34 -6.25
C VAL A 65 -10.48 4.17 -5.48
N ASP A 66 -11.60 3.56 -5.10
CA ASP A 66 -12.65 4.18 -4.29
C ASP A 66 -13.52 3.10 -3.64
N HIS A 67 -14.04 3.38 -2.44
CA HIS A 67 -14.96 2.49 -1.73
C HIS A 67 -16.21 3.22 -1.21
N GLY A 68 -16.54 4.35 -1.86
CA GLY A 68 -17.74 5.13 -1.57
C GLY A 68 -17.68 5.94 -0.28
N PRO A 69 -18.68 6.81 -0.07
CA PRO A 69 -18.65 7.86 0.95
C PRO A 69 -18.78 7.36 2.39
N GLN A 70 -19.03 6.07 2.61
CA GLN A 70 -19.13 5.47 3.94
C GLN A 70 -17.76 5.09 4.51
N ALA A 71 -16.74 4.96 3.65
CA ALA A 71 -15.37 4.74 4.12
C ALA A 71 -14.94 5.93 4.99
N PRO A 72 -14.40 5.69 6.21
CA PRO A 72 -14.00 6.75 7.14
C PRO A 72 -13.10 7.83 6.51
N SER A 73 -12.10 7.43 5.71
CA SER A 73 -11.20 8.37 5.01
C SER A 73 -11.95 9.30 4.06
N ILE A 74 -12.88 8.78 3.26
CA ILE A 74 -13.68 9.55 2.30
C ILE A 74 -14.66 10.47 3.04
N ALA A 75 -15.34 9.96 4.07
CA ALA A 75 -16.26 10.75 4.88
C ALA A 75 -15.53 11.93 5.56
N ALA A 76 -14.35 11.68 6.14
CA ALA A 76 -13.54 12.70 6.79
C ALA A 76 -13.03 13.75 5.80
N ALA A 77 -12.54 13.34 4.63
CA ALA A 77 -12.10 14.25 3.57
C ALA A 77 -13.24 15.18 3.12
N ARG A 78 -14.45 14.65 2.91
CA ARG A 78 -15.62 15.44 2.49
C ARG A 78 -16.07 16.42 3.56
N MET A 79 -16.00 16.02 4.84
CA MET A 79 -16.27 16.93 5.96
C MET A 79 -15.23 18.06 6.00
N ALA A 80 -13.94 17.73 5.86
CA ALA A 80 -12.86 18.71 5.82
C ALA A 80 -13.06 19.76 4.71
N VAL A 81 -13.40 19.34 3.49
CA VAL A 81 -13.74 20.25 2.38
C VAL A 81 -14.94 21.14 2.74
N THR A 82 -15.97 20.57 3.37
CA THR A 82 -17.17 21.32 3.81
C THR A 82 -16.83 22.37 4.86
N CYS A 83 -15.85 22.09 5.73
CA CYS A 83 -15.32 23.04 6.71
C CYS A 83 -14.35 24.08 6.11
N GLY A 84 -14.10 24.06 4.79
CA GLY A 84 -13.30 25.05 4.08
C GLY A 84 -11.82 24.71 3.93
N LEU A 85 -11.40 23.46 4.20
CA LEU A 85 -10.02 23.05 3.90
C LEU A 85 -9.82 22.94 2.38
N GLY A 86 -8.65 23.41 1.91
CA GLY A 86 -8.20 23.19 0.55
C GLY A 86 -7.86 21.71 0.28
N LEU A 87 -7.70 21.35 -1.00
CA LEU A 87 -7.52 19.97 -1.44
C LEU A 87 -6.44 19.20 -0.68
N ASN A 88 -5.23 19.76 -0.57
CA ASN A 88 -4.12 19.09 0.13
C ASN A 88 -4.41 18.84 1.61
N GLY A 89 -5.10 19.78 2.26
CA GLY A 89 -5.53 19.63 3.66
C GLY A 89 -6.58 18.52 3.81
N ALA A 90 -7.57 18.49 2.91
CA ALA A 90 -8.58 17.45 2.89
C ALA A 90 -7.99 16.05 2.60
N MET A 91 -7.04 15.95 1.67
CA MET A 91 -6.32 14.70 1.39
C MET A 91 -5.48 14.26 2.58
N GLY A 92 -4.79 15.17 3.26
CA GLY A 92 -4.08 14.86 4.50
C GLY A 92 -5.01 14.33 5.59
N THR A 93 -6.21 14.92 5.74
CA THR A 93 -7.25 14.39 6.64
C THR A 93 -7.69 12.98 6.24
N ALA A 94 -7.85 12.71 4.94
CA ALA A 94 -8.22 11.39 4.44
C ALA A 94 -7.15 10.33 4.75
N VAL A 95 -5.88 10.66 4.47
CA VAL A 95 -4.73 9.77 4.64
C VAL A 95 -4.49 9.44 6.11
N HIS A 96 -4.69 10.38 7.03
CA HIS A 96 -4.60 10.10 8.47
C HIS A 96 -5.62 9.09 8.99
N MET A 97 -6.70 8.82 8.24
CA MET A 97 -7.66 7.77 8.59
C MET A 97 -7.25 6.40 8.08
N LEU A 98 -6.22 6.30 7.22
CA LEU A 98 -5.68 5.03 6.75
C LEU A 98 -4.70 4.48 7.78
N ASP A 99 -5.09 3.40 8.45
CA ASP A 99 -4.36 2.77 9.56
C ASP A 99 -4.76 1.28 9.68
N ASP A 100 -4.30 0.60 10.74
CA ASP A 100 -4.52 -0.83 11.02
C ASP A 100 -5.97 -1.31 10.80
N VAL A 101 -6.96 -0.49 11.20
CA VAL A 101 -8.38 -0.84 11.10
C VAL A 101 -8.97 -0.49 9.73
N HIS A 102 -8.59 0.66 9.17
CA HIS A 102 -9.12 1.15 7.89
C HIS A 102 -7.99 1.20 6.86
N GLY A 103 -7.77 0.07 6.19
CA GLY A 103 -6.72 -0.10 5.18
C GLY A 103 -5.65 -1.14 5.55
N GLY A 104 -5.43 -1.40 6.83
CA GLY A 104 -4.38 -2.33 7.30
C GLY A 104 -4.64 -3.83 7.10
N ALA A 105 -5.88 -4.24 6.79
CA ALA A 105 -6.24 -5.66 6.70
C ALA A 105 -5.44 -6.45 5.65
N GLY A 106 -4.99 -5.79 4.56
CA GLY A 106 -4.18 -6.41 3.52
C GLY A 106 -2.78 -6.79 4.01
N GLU A 107 -2.10 -5.88 4.70
CA GLU A 107 -0.79 -6.12 5.31
C GLU A 107 -0.88 -7.23 6.36
N GLN A 108 -1.86 -7.13 7.26
CA GLN A 108 -2.08 -8.14 8.31
C GLN A 108 -2.34 -9.55 7.74
N LEU A 109 -3.09 -9.65 6.63
CA LEU A 109 -3.30 -10.92 5.96
C LEU A 109 -1.99 -11.45 5.37
N VAL A 110 -1.24 -10.63 4.64
CA VAL A 110 0.01 -11.05 4.00
C VAL A 110 1.05 -11.49 5.03
N ASP A 111 1.19 -10.76 6.14
CA ASP A 111 2.07 -11.13 7.25
C ASP A 111 1.69 -12.48 7.85
N TRP A 112 0.39 -12.71 8.07
CA TRP A 112 -0.08 -13.99 8.58
C TRP A 112 0.15 -15.13 7.58
N LEU A 113 -0.09 -14.91 6.28
CA LEU A 113 0.20 -15.90 5.24
C LEU A 113 1.69 -16.25 5.19
N HIS A 114 2.59 -15.27 5.33
CA HIS A 114 4.03 -15.53 5.42
C HIS A 114 4.37 -16.40 6.63
N HIS A 115 3.79 -16.12 7.79
CA HIS A 115 3.97 -16.95 8.98
C HIS A 115 3.57 -18.42 8.72
N LEU A 116 2.44 -18.64 8.05
CA LEU A 116 1.95 -20.00 7.74
C LEU A 116 2.88 -20.74 6.78
N VAL A 117 3.43 -20.03 5.79
CA VAL A 117 4.40 -20.60 4.83
C VAL A 117 5.69 -20.96 5.56
N ASP A 118 6.21 -20.07 6.39
CA ASP A 118 7.46 -20.27 7.13
C ASP A 118 7.36 -21.39 8.17
N SER A 119 6.16 -21.62 8.72
CA SER A 119 5.90 -22.73 9.66
C SER A 119 5.64 -24.08 8.98
N GLY A 120 5.54 -24.12 7.64
CA GLY A 120 5.37 -25.36 6.86
C GLY A 120 4.01 -26.02 7.09
N VAL A 121 2.95 -25.22 7.27
CA VAL A 121 1.72 -25.64 7.96
C VAL A 121 0.66 -26.31 7.10
N GLU A 122 1.03 -26.82 5.91
CA GLU A 122 0.06 -27.38 4.95
C GLU A 122 -0.90 -28.41 5.57
N ASP A 123 -0.43 -29.18 6.57
CA ASP A 123 -1.22 -30.20 7.26
C ASP A 123 -1.93 -29.73 8.56
N ASN A 124 -1.73 -28.48 9.02
CA ASN A 124 -2.19 -28.02 10.35
C ASN A 124 -2.88 -26.65 10.36
N LEU A 125 -3.44 -26.22 9.22
CA LEU A 125 -4.09 -24.92 9.05
C LEU A 125 -5.20 -24.64 10.08
N ASP A 126 -6.02 -25.64 10.43
CA ASP A 126 -7.11 -25.49 11.41
C ASP A 126 -6.59 -25.08 12.80
N THR A 127 -5.44 -25.62 13.20
CA THR A 127 -4.79 -25.28 14.46
C THR A 127 -4.26 -23.86 14.43
N GLU A 128 -3.67 -23.42 13.32
CA GLU A 128 -3.15 -22.05 13.18
C GLU A 128 -4.27 -21.01 13.16
N ILE A 129 -5.37 -21.28 12.45
CA ILE A 129 -6.57 -20.43 12.48
C ILE A 129 -7.08 -20.32 13.90
N SER A 130 -7.23 -21.46 14.60
CA SER A 130 -7.71 -21.48 15.99
C SER A 130 -6.77 -20.74 16.93
N ALA A 131 -5.46 -20.90 16.75
CA ALA A 131 -4.44 -20.24 17.55
C ALA A 131 -4.45 -18.72 17.32
N TYR A 132 -4.56 -18.27 16.07
CA TYR A 132 -4.70 -16.87 15.72
C TYR A 132 -5.97 -16.27 16.33
N GLN A 133 -7.11 -16.96 16.21
CA GLN A 133 -8.39 -16.51 16.77
C GLN A 133 -8.40 -16.43 18.29
N ALA A 134 -7.66 -17.31 18.97
CA ALA A 134 -7.54 -17.32 20.41
C ALA A 134 -6.55 -16.28 20.97
N LYS A 135 -5.49 -15.94 20.22
CA LYS A 135 -4.35 -15.15 20.72
C LYS A 135 -4.23 -13.75 20.13
N VAL A 136 -4.71 -13.54 18.90
CA VAL A 136 -4.50 -12.32 18.13
C VAL A 136 -5.82 -11.59 17.90
N ASN A 137 -6.72 -12.19 17.11
CA ASN A 137 -8.01 -11.59 16.78
C ASN A 137 -9.02 -12.66 16.38
N SER A 138 -10.25 -12.59 16.90
CA SER A 138 -11.34 -13.52 16.58
C SER A 138 -11.67 -13.61 15.08
N PHE A 139 -11.32 -12.58 14.30
CA PHE A 139 -11.49 -12.55 12.86
C PHE A 139 -10.13 -12.70 12.17
N ILE A 140 -10.09 -13.57 11.16
CA ILE A 140 -8.92 -13.68 10.28
C ILE A 140 -8.91 -12.46 9.33
N PRO A 141 -7.80 -11.71 9.25
CA PRO A 141 -7.68 -10.58 8.33
C PRO A 141 -8.01 -10.98 6.90
N GLY A 142 -8.71 -10.11 6.16
CA GLY A 142 -9.11 -10.37 4.78
C GLY A 142 -10.27 -11.36 4.60
N PHE A 143 -10.83 -11.92 5.67
CA PHE A 143 -12.01 -12.78 5.60
C PHE A 143 -13.26 -12.15 6.21
N GLY A 144 -14.39 -12.39 5.54
CA GLY A 144 -15.71 -11.94 5.96
C GLY A 144 -16.12 -10.64 5.30
N HIS A 145 -17.37 -10.60 4.81
CA HIS A 145 -17.91 -9.42 4.15
C HIS A 145 -19.36 -9.16 4.60
N ARG A 146 -19.70 -7.89 4.78
CA ARG A 146 -21.03 -7.46 5.27
C ARG A 146 -22.15 -7.74 4.26
N PHE A 147 -21.88 -7.51 2.97
CA PHE A 147 -22.87 -7.57 1.88
C PHE A 147 -22.66 -8.73 0.90
N HIS A 148 -21.46 -8.89 0.35
CA HIS A 148 -21.10 -9.94 -0.60
C HIS A 148 -21.01 -11.33 0.02
N LYS A 149 -21.98 -12.18 -0.33
CA LYS A 149 -22.03 -13.61 -0.07
C LYS A 149 -22.71 -14.29 -1.28
N PRO A 150 -22.19 -15.42 -1.80
CA PRO A 150 -21.04 -16.18 -1.30
C PRO A 150 -19.67 -15.68 -1.80
N VAL A 151 -19.64 -14.81 -2.81
CA VAL A 151 -18.41 -14.35 -3.48
C VAL A 151 -18.36 -12.82 -3.47
N ASP A 152 -17.19 -12.29 -3.13
CA ASP A 152 -16.84 -10.88 -3.35
C ASP A 152 -16.38 -10.73 -4.82
N PRO A 153 -17.08 -9.95 -5.67
CA PRO A 153 -16.84 -9.87 -7.11
C PRO A 153 -15.52 -9.19 -7.49
#